data_AF-A0A7J3WBM3-F1
#
_entry.id   AF-A0A7J3WBM3-F1
#
_cell.length_a   1.000
_cell.length_b   1.000
_cell.length_c   1.000
_cell.angle_alpha   90.00
_cell.angle_beta   90.00
_cell.angle_gamma   90.00
#
_symmetry.space_group_name_H-M   'P 1'
#
loop_
_entity.id
_entity.type
_entity.pdbx_description
1 polymer ?
#
loop_
_entity_poly.entity_id
_entity_poly.type
_entity_poly.pdbx_seq_one_letter_code
_entity_poly.pdbx_strand_id
1 'polypeptide(L)'
;MSADDAELLKSRAEAFLRNARYLMDENEWDLAMFNLEQYCHLILKYKLLVNRGSYPRTHSLRALIRILGENNPELLAMVEDNA
;
A
#
# COMPACT_ATOMS: atom_id res chain seq x y z
N MET A 1 -9.27 -14.99 -5.77
CA MET A 1 -7.85 -14.92 -5.37
C MET A 1 -7.69 -15.83 -4.16
N SER A 2 -6.64 -16.62 -4.08
CA SER A 2 -6.46 -17.59 -2.98
C SER A 2 -5.90 -16.92 -1.72
N ALA A 3 -5.92 -17.62 -0.58
CA ALA A 3 -5.21 -17.17 0.63
C ALA A 3 -3.70 -17.04 0.39
N ASP A 4 -3.13 -17.92 -0.43
CA ASP A 4 -1.70 -17.90 -0.80
C ASP A 4 -1.33 -16.62 -1.58
N ASP A 5 -2.21 -16.16 -2.47
CA ASP A 5 -2.03 -14.90 -3.20
C ASP A 5 -1.97 -13.70 -2.25
N ALA A 6 -2.80 -13.71 -1.20
CA ALA A 6 -2.84 -12.65 -0.19
C ALA A 6 -1.54 -12.62 0.64
N GLU A 7 -1.03 -13.78 1.05
CA GLU A 7 0.21 -13.85 1.80
C GLU A 7 1.43 -13.48 0.95
N LEU A 8 1.41 -13.83 -0.34
CA LEU A 8 2.42 -13.38 -1.29
C LEU A 8 2.41 -11.85 -1.46
N LEU A 9 1.22 -11.23 -1.56
CA LEU A 9 1.07 -9.77 -1.61
C LEU A 9 1.67 -9.10 -0.38
N LYS A 10 1.34 -9.61 0.81
CA LYS A 10 1.83 -9.08 2.09
C LYS A 10 3.34 -9.22 2.23
N SER A 11 3.88 -10.42 1.99
CA SER A 11 5.33 -10.67 2.11
C SER A 11 6.15 -9.79 1.16
N ARG A 12 5.64 -9.54 -0.06
CA ARG A 12 6.26 -8.58 -0.99
C ARG A 12 6.18 -7.16 -0.49
N ALA A 13 5.03 -6.73 0.06
CA ALA A 13 4.91 -5.40 0.65
C ALA A 13 5.98 -5.22 1.75
N GLU A 14 6.10 -6.17 2.67
CA GLU A 14 7.08 -6.12 3.75
C GLU A 14 8.53 -6.11 3.24
N ALA A 15 8.83 -6.80 2.14
CA ALA A 15 10.13 -6.75 1.49
C ALA A 15 10.46 -5.34 0.95
N PHE A 16 9.51 -4.70 0.26
CA PHE A 16 9.66 -3.31 -0.18
C PHE A 16 9.90 -2.35 0.99
N LEU A 17 9.17 -2.53 2.09
CA LEU A 17 9.34 -1.69 3.27
C LEU A 17 10.71 -1.90 3.93
N ARG A 18 11.22 -3.14 3.99
CA ARG A 18 12.59 -3.42 4.45
C ARG A 18 13.61 -2.73 3.56
N ASN A 19 13.49 -2.85 2.24
CA ASN A 19 14.39 -2.19 1.29
C ASN A 19 14.35 -0.67 1.41
N ALA A 20 13.16 -0.07 1.58
CA ALA A 20 13.01 1.36 1.78
C ALA A 20 13.82 1.84 3.00
N ARG A 21 13.78 1.10 4.13
CA ARG A 21 14.59 1.42 5.31
C ARG A 21 16.09 1.29 5.05
N TYR A 22 16.53 0.21 4.42
CA TYR A 22 17.96 0.04 4.08
C TYR A 22 18.48 1.18 3.19
N LEU A 23 17.71 1.57 2.17
CA LEU A 23 18.09 2.66 1.26
C LEU A 23 18.09 4.03 1.97
N MET A 24 17.18 4.23 2.92
CA MET A 24 17.16 5.40 3.80
C MET A 24 18.47 5.47 4.60
N ASP A 25 18.93 4.36 5.18
CA ASP A 25 20.18 4.32 5.95
C ASP A 25 21.43 4.58 5.09
N GLU A 26 21.39 4.18 3.80
CA GLU A 26 22.45 4.43 2.80
C GLU A 26 22.36 5.83 2.15
N ASN A 27 21.39 6.68 2.54
CA ASN A 27 21.11 7.99 1.94
C ASN A 27 20.66 7.96 0.46
N GLU A 28 20.17 6.82 -0.02
CA GLU A 28 19.59 6.63 -1.36
C GLU A 28 18.08 6.98 -1.33
N TRP A 29 17.77 8.26 -1.10
CA TRP A 29 16.43 8.72 -0.73
C TRP A 29 15.35 8.52 -1.80
N ASP A 30 15.69 8.71 -3.06
CA ASP A 30 14.76 8.55 -4.19
C ASP A 30 14.35 7.09 -4.38
N LEU A 31 15.31 6.17 -4.28
CA LEU A 31 15.06 4.73 -4.30
C LEU A 31 14.31 4.28 -3.05
N ALA A 32 14.62 4.85 -1.88
CA ALA A 32 13.87 4.59 -0.65
C ALA A 32 12.40 4.98 -0.81
N MET A 33 12.13 6.15 -1.37
CA MET A 33 10.78 6.64 -1.67
C MET A 33 10.04 5.76 -2.68
N PHE A 34 10.71 5.32 -3.75
CA PHE A 34 10.11 4.39 -4.70
C PHE A 34 9.71 3.07 -4.01
N ASN A 35 10.60 2.49 -3.20
CA ASN A 35 10.29 1.27 -2.44
C ASN A 35 9.13 1.49 -1.46
N LEU A 36 9.05 2.66 -0.81
CA LEU A 36 7.95 3.00 0.08
C LEU A 36 6.61 3.11 -0.68
N GLU A 37 6.60 3.70 -1.87
CA GLU A 37 5.41 3.74 -2.72
C GLU A 37 4.95 2.33 -3.11
N GLN A 38 5.89 1.44 -3.47
CA GLN A 38 5.57 0.05 -3.79
C GLN A 38 4.99 -0.70 -2.58
N TYR A 39 5.54 -0.46 -1.38
CA TYR A 39 4.96 -0.97 -0.13
C TYR A 39 3.51 -0.52 0.03
N CYS A 40 3.24 0.79 -0.09
CA CYS A 40 1.90 1.36 0.04
C CYS A 40 0.93 0.73 -0.96
N HIS A 41 1.34 0.52 -2.21
CA HIS A 41 0.50 -0.14 -3.21
C HIS A 41 0.11 -1.56 -2.81
N LEU A 42 1.08 -2.37 -2.40
CA LEU A 42 0.85 -3.78 -2.10
C LEU A 42 0.08 -3.97 -0.80
N ILE A 43 0.40 -3.21 0.24
CA ILE A 43 -0.27 -3.36 1.54
C ILE A 43 -1.75 -2.92 1.47
N LEU A 44 -2.07 -1.89 0.69
CA LEU A 44 -3.45 -1.47 0.46
C LEU A 44 -4.23 -2.52 -0.34
N LYS A 45 -3.61 -3.08 -1.40
CA LYS A 45 -4.22 -4.18 -2.18
C LYS A 45 -4.44 -5.43 -1.32
N TYR A 46 -3.49 -5.78 -0.46
CA TYR A 46 -3.64 -6.84 0.52
C TYR A 46 -4.82 -6.60 1.47
N LYS A 47 -4.90 -5.40 2.08
CA LYS A 47 -6.01 -5.05 2.99
C LYS A 47 -7.36 -5.10 2.29
N LEU A 48 -7.46 -4.60 1.06
CA LEU A 48 -8.68 -4.70 0.25
C LEU A 48 -9.02 -6.15 -0.08
N LEU A 49 -8.03 -6.97 -0.43
CA LEU A 49 -8.23 -8.38 -0.72
C LEU A 49 -8.77 -9.13 0.49
N VAL A 50 -8.18 -8.94 1.67
CA VAL A 50 -8.61 -9.60 2.92
C VAL A 50 -10.00 -9.11 3.35
N ASN A 51 -10.28 -7.81 3.21
CA ASN A 51 -11.54 -7.23 3.70
C ASN A 51 -12.73 -7.42 2.72
N ARG A 52 -12.47 -7.45 1.41
CA ARG A 52 -13.50 -7.40 0.35
C ARG A 52 -13.42 -8.55 -0.65
N GLY A 53 -12.45 -9.44 -0.52
CA GLY A 53 -12.21 -10.55 -1.46
C GLY A 53 -11.61 -10.12 -2.82
N SER A 54 -11.41 -8.82 -3.06
CA SER A 54 -10.82 -8.28 -4.30
C SER A 54 -10.26 -6.87 -4.10
N TYR A 55 -9.48 -6.39 -5.07
CA TYR A 55 -9.02 -5.00 -5.17
C TYR A 55 -9.15 -4.50 -6.61
N PRO A 56 -9.36 -3.18 -6.82
CA PRO A 56 -9.46 -2.59 -8.16
C PRO A 56 -8.13 -2.60 -8.89
N ARG A 57 -8.17 -2.69 -10.23
CA ARG A 57 -6.98 -2.51 -11.08
C ARG A 57 -6.67 -1.02 -11.23
N THR A 58 -6.00 -0.45 -10.23
CA THR A 58 -5.54 0.95 -10.24
C THR A 58 -4.13 1.08 -9.67
N HIS A 59 -3.42 2.09 -10.16
CA HIS A 59 -2.13 2.54 -9.65
C HIS A 59 -2.26 3.82 -8.81
N SER A 60 -3.48 4.21 -8.41
CA SER A 60 -3.69 5.38 -7.54
C SER A 60 -3.77 4.95 -6.08
N LEU A 61 -2.80 5.36 -5.27
CA LEU A 61 -2.85 5.18 -3.81
C LEU A 61 -4.09 5.87 -3.21
N ARG A 62 -4.43 7.08 -3.68
CA ARG A 62 -5.65 7.79 -3.24
C ARG A 62 -6.92 6.99 -3.51
N ALA A 63 -7.03 6.38 -4.70
CA ALA A 63 -8.19 5.54 -5.02
C ALA A 63 -8.25 4.31 -4.11
N LEU A 64 -7.12 3.65 -3.86
CA LEU A 64 -7.06 2.50 -2.96
C LEU A 64 -7.44 2.88 -1.52
N ILE A 65 -6.96 4.02 -1.01
CA ILE A 65 -7.27 4.52 0.33
C ILE A 65 -8.75 4.86 0.46
N ARG A 66 -9.33 5.57 -0.52
CA ARG A 66 -10.77 5.91 -0.51
C ARG A 66 -11.65 4.66 -0.45
N ILE A 67 -11.35 3.66 -1.28
CA ILE A 67 -12.11 2.41 -1.28
C ILE A 67 -11.92 1.67 0.05
N LEU A 68 -10.70 1.63 0.59
CA LEU A 68 -10.46 1.00 1.89
C LEU A 68 -11.19 1.74 3.03
N GLY A 69 -11.28 3.06 2.93
CA GLY A 69 -11.84 3.98 3.92
C GLY A 69 -13.35 4.25 3.81
N GLU A 70 -14.10 3.60 2.91
CA GLU A 70 -15.54 3.85 2.74
C GLU A 70 -16.34 3.85 4.06
N ASN A 71 -15.90 3.08 5.07
CA ASN A 71 -16.50 3.03 6.41
C ASN A 71 -15.54 3.48 7.52
N ASN A 72 -14.46 4.18 7.19
CA ASN A 72 -13.46 4.68 8.14
C ASN A 72 -13.12 6.15 7.84
N PRO A 73 -13.81 7.11 8.51
CA PRO A 73 -13.60 8.54 8.30
C PRO A 73 -12.17 9.01 8.55
N GLU A 74 -11.47 8.44 9.53
CA GLU A 74 -10.07 8.80 9.82
C GLU A 74 -9.14 8.46 8.65
N LEU A 75 -9.38 7.32 8.00
CA LEU A 75 -8.61 6.90 6.83
C LEU A 75 -8.91 7.77 5.60
N LEU A 76 -10.14 8.25 5.45
CA LEU A 76 -10.52 9.16 4.36
C LEU A 76 -9.85 10.53 4.53
N ALA A 77 -9.78 11.05 5.75
CA ALA A 77 -9.13 12.32 6.06
C ALA A 77 -7.66 12.37 5.57
N MET A 78 -6.96 11.22 5.55
CA MET A 78 -5.57 11.14 5.04
C MET A 78 -5.40 11.50 3.56
N VAL A 79 -6.47 11.48 2.76
CA VAL A 79 -6.43 11.71 1.29
C VAL A 79 -7.43 12.77 0.81
N GLU A 80 -8.11 13.43 1.74
CA GLU A 80 -9.07 14.51 1.45
C GLU A 80 -8.40 15.89 1.45
N ASP A 81 -7.27 16.06 2.14
CA ASP A 81 -6.47 17.28 2.06
C ASP A 81 -5.62 17.30 0.79
N ASN A 82 -6.06 18.08 -0.21
CA ASN A 82 -5.27 18.80 -1.23
C ASN A 82 -6.26 19.46 -2.22
N ALA A 83 -6.73 20.67 -1.88
CA ALA A 83 -7.27 21.65 -2.80
C ALA A 83 -6.24 22.79 -2.97
#